data_AF-A0A926W290-F1
#
_entry.id   AF-A0A926W290-F1
#
_cell.length_a   1.000
_cell.length_b   1.000
_cell.length_c   1.000
_cell.angle_alpha   90.00
_cell.angle_beta   90.00
_cell.angle_gamma   90.00
#
_symmetry.space_group_name_H-M   'P 1'
#
loop_
_entity.id
_entity.type
_entity.pdbx_description
1 polymer ?
#
loop_
_entity_poly.entity_id
_entity_poly.type
_entity_poly.pdbx_seq_one_letter_code
_entity_poly.pdbx_strand_id
1 'polypeptide(L)' 'MRGLFSHSDLQVIKFSNDSEAWWYVYDPQTGEQFYAATEEELRRWIKTRHLRKLIY' A
#
# COMPACT_ATOMS: atom_id res chain seq x y z
N MET A 1 -25.01 6.73 -15.76
CA MET A 1 -23.53 6.68 -15.85
C MET A 1 -23.03 5.86 -14.68
N ARG A 2 -22.23 4.80 -14.92
CA ARG A 2 -21.66 3.95 -13.87
C ARG A 2 -20.71 4.82 -13.03
N GLY A 3 -20.92 4.85 -11.72
CA GLY A 3 -20.06 5.62 -10.80
C GLY A 3 -18.61 5.21 -10.99
N LEU A 4 -17.73 6.20 -11.19
CA LEU A 4 -16.29 6.02 -11.14
C LEU A 4 -15.99 5.28 -9.83
N PHE A 5 -15.39 4.10 -9.91
CA PHE A 5 -15.00 3.36 -8.72
C PHE A 5 -14.13 4.27 -7.85
N SER A 6 -14.66 4.65 -6.69
CA SER A 6 -13.87 5.15 -5.58
C SER A 6 -12.93 4.03 -5.17
N HIS A 7 -11.82 3.84 -5.87
CA HIS A 7 -10.74 2.96 -5.42
C HIS A 7 -10.06 3.66 -4.24
N SER A 8 -10.73 3.62 -3.10
CA SER A 8 -10.21 4.00 -1.79
C SER A 8 -9.30 2.90 -1.20
N ASP A 9 -9.18 1.77 -1.89
CA ASP A 9 -8.36 0.66 -1.45
C ASP A 9 -6.87 0.96 -1.66
N LEU A 10 -6.04 0.36 -0.79
CA LEU A 10 -4.59 0.43 -0.94
C LEU A 10 -4.18 -0.20 -2.26
N GLN A 11 -3.33 0.51 -3.00
CA GLN A 11 -2.73 -0.01 -4.22
C GLN A 11 -1.35 -0.53 -3.87
N VAL A 12 -1.12 -1.83 -4.06
CA VAL A 12 0.17 -2.49 -3.81
C VAL A 12 0.64 -3.13 -5.10
N ILE A 13 1.82 -2.73 -5.58
CA ILE A 13 2.45 -3.27 -6.77
C ILE A 13 3.74 -3.97 -6.33
N LYS A 14 3.85 -5.26 -6.64
CA LYS A 14 5.09 -6.02 -6.46
C LYS A 14 5.90 -5.96 -7.76
N PHE A 15 7.15 -5.57 -7.63
CA PHE A 15 8.17 -5.71 -8.66
C PHE A 15 9.09 -6.84 -8.24
N SER A 16 9.27 -7.84 -9.10
CA SER A 16 10.22 -8.92 -8.85
C SER A 16 10.94 -9.29 -10.13
N ASN A 17 12.27 -9.37 -10.05
CA ASN A 17 13.13 -10.00 -11.05
C ASN A 17 13.79 -11.24 -10.43
N ASP A 18 14.69 -11.91 -11.16
CA ASP A 18 15.37 -13.13 -10.68
C ASP A 18 16.26 -12.94 -9.44
N SER A 19 16.57 -11.71 -9.02
CA SER A 19 17.52 -11.43 -7.93
C SER A 19 16.98 -10.52 -6.81
N GLU A 20 15.89 -9.79 -7.06
CA GLU A 20 15.35 -8.80 -6.15
C GLU A 20 13.83 -8.68 -6.29
N ALA A 21 13.16 -8.52 -5.16
CA ALA A 21 11.75 -8.19 -5.10
C ALA A 21 11.55 -6.97 -4.20
N TRP A 22 10.78 -6.01 -4.67
CA TRP A 22 10.39 -4.83 -3.91
C TRP A 22 8.92 -4.48 -4.20
N TRP A 23 8.34 -3.67 -3.32
CA TRP A 23 6.93 -3.29 -3.41
C TRP A 23 6.80 -1.78 -3.40
N TYR A 24 5.92 -1.29 -4.27
CA TYR A 24 5.40 0.07 -4.21
C TYR A 24 3.99 0.04 -3.63
N VAL A 25 3.72 0.95 -2.70
CA VAL A 25 2.42 1.10 -2.06
C VAL A 25 1.95 2.53 -2.22
N TYR A 26 0.69 2.69 -2.63
CA TYR A 26 0.03 3.98 -2.70
C TYR A 26 -1.32 3.92 -1.97
N ASP A 27 -1.54 4.89 -1.08
CA ASP A 27 -2.81 5.09 -0.41
C ASP A 27 -3.56 6.28 -1.04
N PRO A 28 -4.60 6.04 -1.85
CA PRO A 28 -5.37 7.11 -2.47
C PRO A 28 -6.22 7.92 -1.45
N GLN A 29 -6.41 7.42 -0.22
CA GLN A 29 -7.17 8.14 0.80
C GLN A 29 -6.35 9.23 1.49
N THR A 30 -5.06 8.97 1.73
CA THR A 30 -4.15 9.90 2.42
C THR A 30 -3.17 10.57 1.47
N GLY A 31 -3.00 10.04 0.25
CA GLY A 31 -1.95 10.44 -0.69
C GLY A 31 -0.56 9.91 -0.30
N GLU A 32 -0.46 9.06 0.73
CA GLU A 32 0.82 8.50 1.17
C GLU A 32 1.32 7.45 0.19
N GLN A 33 2.65 7.39 0.04
CA GLN A 33 3.34 6.42 -0.79
C GLN A 33 4.51 5.82 -0.01
N PHE A 34 4.77 4.53 -0.23
CA PHE A 34 5.80 3.78 0.48
C PHE A 34 6.48 2.78 -0.43
N TYR A 35 7.79 2.62 -0.26
CA TYR A 35 8.61 1.63 -0.96
C TYR A 35 9.10 0.62 0.08
N ALA A 36 8.90 -0.67 -0.18
CA ALA A 36 9.37 -1.75 0.68
C ALA A 36 10.35 -2.61 -0.10
N ALA A 37 11.54 -2.87 0.45
CA ALA A 37 12.49 -3.82 -0.12
C ALA A 37 12.22 -5.25 0.36
N THR A 38 11.44 -5.40 1.44
CA THR A 38 11.06 -6.69 2.02
C THR A 38 9.56 -6.78 2.27
N GLU A 39 9.03 -8.00 2.32
CA GLU A 39 7.63 -8.23 2.65
C GLU A 39 7.32 -7.84 4.10
N GLU A 40 8.30 -7.98 5.00
CA GLU A 40 8.22 -7.58 6.41
C GLU A 40 7.99 -6.06 6.54
N GLU A 41 8.72 -5.25 5.77
CA GLU A 41 8.54 -3.79 5.73
C GLU A 41 7.15 -3.41 5.23
N LEU A 42 6.69 -4.05 4.15
CA LEU A 42 5.35 -3.87 3.60
C LEU A 42 4.28 -4.17 4.66
N ARG A 43 4.37 -5.35 5.29
CA ARG A 43 3.42 -5.79 6.32
C ARG A 43 3.43 -4.86 7.53
N ARG A 44 4.60 -4.38 7.96
CA ARG A 44 4.72 -3.44 9.07
C ARG A 44 4.02 -2.11 8.74
N TRP A 45 4.25 -1.56 7.55
CA TRP A 45 3.63 -0.31 7.12
C TRP A 45 2.09 -0.43 7.05
N ILE A 46 1.57 -1.50 6.43
CA ILE A 46 0.12 -1.74 6.35
C ILE A 46 -0.51 -1.85 7.74
N LYS A 47 0.13 -2.54 8.69
CA LYS A 47 -0.34 -2.65 10.07
C LYS A 47 -0.38 -1.29 10.77
N THR A 48 0.67 -0.48 10.66
CA THR A 48 0.71 0.87 11.24
C THR A 48 -0.41 1.74 10.68
N ARG A 49 -0.67 1.68 9.38
CA ARG A 49 -1.80 2.38 8.74
C ARG A 49 -3.15 1.90 9.27
N HIS A 50 -3.36 0.59 9.38
CA HIS A 50 -4.62 0.05 9.92
C HIS A 50 -4.87 0.47 11.36
N LEU A 51 -3.82 0.52 12.18
CA LEU A 51 -3.90 1.05 13.54
C LEU A 51 -4.25 2.54 13.57
N ARG A 52 -3.70 3.37 12.67
CA ARG A 52 -4.06 4.80 12.56
C ARG A 52 -5.53 5.02 12.21
N LYS A 53 -6.12 4.14 11.40
CA LYS A 53 -7.55 4.22 11.03
C LYS A 53 -8.52 3.89 12.18
N LEU A 54 -8.06 3.23 13.25
CA LEU A 54 -8.91 2.87 14.40
C LEU A 54 -8.95 3.94 15.50
N ILE A 55 -8.22 5.05 15.33
CA ILE A 55 -8.07 6.12 16.34
C ILE A 55 -8.86 7.40 15.93
N TYR A 56 -9.53 7.37 14.78
CA TYR A 56 -10.45 8.41 14.29
C TYR A 56 -11.86 7.84 14.16
#